data_AF-A0A255HAY0-F1
#
_entry.id   AF-A0A255HAY0-F1
#
_cell.length_a   1.000
_cell.length_b   1.000
_cell.length_c   1.000
_cell.angle_alpha   90.00
_cell.angle_beta   90.00
_cell.angle_gamma   90.00
#
_symmetry.space_group_name_H-M   'P 1'
#
loop_
_entity.id
_entity.type
_entity.pdbx_description
1 polymer ?
#
loop_
_entity_poly.entity_id
_entity_poly.type
_entity_poly.pdbx_seq_one_letter_code
_entity_poly.pdbx_strand_id
1 'polypeptide(L)'
;MAPRFPVAEGCRFLSIAAHVMSIAGRRGEPTRWHREHVPNQDQDPMQELQRSLARLHQLSTMIKTVSQQAEGRDPSGAVTVIMDADQRLTSITVATKWQEKVEPEALAAAVQAAISDAMVQSFGGPGQAEPGLQEPPEPSEEDRRRARAMIAEQTDFFRRAAQRSEGELMEKLHGAMARFNQLSSELQPRQDGPAEYFNASRRASIVYQAGFPVEVRLDRNWVKSLSGMSLTAAFAEILEQAAGERNQLHLGLDRTINLGL
;
A
#
# COMPACT_ATOMS: atom_id res chain seq x y z
N MET A 1 33.38 -34.28 18.04
CA MET A 1 34.16 -33.08 17.67
C MET A 1 33.19 -31.95 17.41
N ALA A 2 33.08 -31.00 18.34
CA ALA A 2 32.15 -29.88 18.25
C ALA A 2 32.91 -28.60 17.86
N PRO A 3 32.40 -27.77 16.92
CA PRO A 3 33.04 -26.51 16.59
C PRO A 3 32.68 -25.41 17.60
N ARG A 4 33.71 -24.69 18.05
CA ARG A 4 33.63 -23.46 18.85
C ARG A 4 33.29 -22.29 17.94
N PHE A 5 32.26 -21.51 18.28
CA PHE A 5 31.98 -20.20 17.69
C PHE A 5 32.69 -19.11 18.50
N PRO A 6 33.38 -18.14 17.85
CA PRO A 6 33.85 -16.94 18.53
C PRO A 6 32.74 -15.90 18.64
N VAL A 7 32.59 -15.35 19.86
CA VAL A 7 31.79 -14.17 20.18
C VAL A 7 32.69 -12.95 19.99
N ALA A 8 32.29 -12.00 19.15
CA ALA A 8 32.83 -10.63 19.10
C ALA A 8 31.63 -9.70 19.33
N GLU A 9 31.45 -9.12 20.52
CA GLU A 9 32.09 -7.89 21.02
C GLU A 9 32.12 -6.74 20.02
N GLY A 10 31.30 -5.72 20.27
CA GLY A 10 31.26 -4.50 19.46
C GLY A 10 30.20 -3.50 19.89
N CYS A 11 30.02 -3.28 21.20
CA CYS A 11 29.27 -2.11 21.71
C CYS A 11 30.00 -0.82 21.32
N ARG A 12 29.35 0.06 20.57
CA ARG A 12 29.69 1.50 20.53
C ARG A 12 28.44 2.33 20.79
N PHE A 13 28.38 2.81 22.03
CA PHE A 13 27.51 3.87 22.53
C PHE A 13 27.97 5.26 22.03
N LEU A 14 27.00 6.17 21.93
CA LEU A 14 27.08 7.63 22.16
C LEU A 14 27.90 8.50 21.19
N SER A 15 27.24 9.50 20.59
CA SER A 15 27.56 10.94 20.77
C SER A 15 26.96 11.83 19.66
N ILE A 16 25.69 12.22 19.79
CA ILE A 16 25.15 13.42 19.12
C ILE A 16 24.23 14.15 20.10
N ALA A 17 24.83 14.81 21.09
CA ALA A 17 24.14 15.76 21.97
C ALA A 17 25.16 16.81 22.43
N ALA A 18 25.49 17.78 21.56
CA ALA A 18 26.15 19.04 21.93
C ALA A 18 26.40 19.93 20.69
N HIS A 19 25.37 20.54 20.13
CA HIS A 19 25.51 21.79 19.36
C HIS A 19 24.15 22.43 19.16
N VAL A 20 23.85 23.47 19.94
CA VAL A 20 23.05 24.67 19.68
C VAL A 20 22.55 25.19 21.04
N MET A 21 23.47 25.74 21.82
CA MET A 21 23.18 26.70 22.90
C MET A 21 24.29 27.75 22.89
N SER A 22 24.16 28.75 22.01
CA SER A 22 24.98 29.97 22.06
C SER A 22 24.45 31.06 21.14
N ILE A 23 23.25 31.60 21.40
CA ILE A 23 22.89 32.97 20.99
C ILE A 23 22.01 33.58 22.09
N ALA A 24 22.65 34.15 23.10
CA ALA A 24 22.03 35.08 24.03
C ALA A 24 22.83 36.40 23.95
N GLY A 25 22.17 37.50 23.60
CA GLY A 25 22.74 38.84 23.72
C GLY A 25 22.54 39.76 22.54
N ARG A 26 21.31 40.13 22.21
CA ARG A 26 21.04 41.45 21.60
C ARG A 26 19.88 42.14 22.28
N ARG A 27 20.12 43.43 22.49
CA ARG A 27 19.37 44.39 23.29
C ARG A 27 18.07 44.77 22.60
N GLY A 28 17.03 44.86 23.42
CA GLY A 28 15.80 45.64 23.31
C GLY A 28 15.49 46.32 21.98
N GLU A 29 14.62 45.66 21.19
CA GLU A 29 13.67 46.35 20.33
C GLU A 29 12.29 46.29 21.00
N PRO A 30 11.50 47.39 20.96
CA PRO A 30 10.18 47.42 21.55
C PRO A 30 9.29 46.41 20.82
N THR A 31 8.82 45.41 21.57
CA THR A 31 7.83 44.41 21.17
C THR A 31 6.62 45.10 20.58
N ARG A 32 6.64 45.24 19.25
CA ARG A 32 5.49 45.57 18.44
C ARG A 32 4.51 44.44 18.69
N TRP A 33 3.44 44.72 19.42
CA TRP A 33 2.34 43.80 19.68
C TRP A 33 1.94 43.14 18.36
N HIS A 34 2.40 41.90 18.17
CA HIS A 34 1.90 41.03 17.13
C HIS A 34 0.43 40.87 17.48
N ARG A 35 -0.40 41.54 16.67
CA ARG A 35 -1.86 41.36 16.62
C ARG A 35 -2.10 39.86 16.73
N GLU A 36 -2.55 39.42 17.90
CA GLU A 36 -2.93 38.04 18.15
C GLU A 36 -3.82 37.65 16.98
N HIS A 37 -3.32 36.71 16.20
CA HIS A 37 -4.12 36.08 15.18
C HIS A 37 -5.13 35.27 15.96
N VAL A 38 -6.25 35.91 16.33
CA VAL A 38 -7.39 35.26 16.97
C VAL A 38 -7.74 34.12 16.01
N PRO A 39 -7.50 32.84 16.38
CA PRO A 39 -7.92 31.75 15.54
C PRO A 39 -9.42 31.93 15.34
N ASN A 40 -9.83 31.96 14.08
CA ASN A 40 -11.20 32.19 13.65
C ASN A 40 -12.09 31.10 14.28
N GLN A 41 -12.58 31.34 15.51
CA GLN A 41 -13.29 30.39 16.38
C GLN A 41 -14.72 30.13 15.91
N ASP A 42 -15.16 30.77 14.83
CA ASP A 42 -16.47 30.58 14.22
C ASP A 42 -16.46 29.58 13.06
N GLN A 43 -15.42 28.75 12.93
CA GLN A 43 -15.52 27.59 12.06
C GLN A 43 -16.43 26.56 12.73
N ASP A 44 -17.68 26.53 12.25
CA ASP A 44 -18.66 25.50 12.60
C ASP A 44 -17.99 24.13 12.48
N PRO A 45 -17.80 23.38 13.59
CA PRO A 45 -17.10 22.10 13.59
C PRO A 45 -17.76 21.10 12.62
N MET A 46 -19.05 21.31 12.30
CA MET A 46 -19.76 20.51 11.34
C MET A 46 -19.27 20.75 9.91
N GLN A 47 -18.92 21.99 9.54
CA GLN A 47 -18.34 22.29 8.23
C GLN A 47 -16.94 21.68 8.06
N GLU A 48 -16.14 21.65 9.13
CA GLU A 48 -14.80 21.05 9.09
C GLU A 48 -14.86 19.53 8.89
N LEU A 49 -15.79 18.84 9.55
CA LEU A 49 -16.02 17.41 9.35
C LEU A 49 -16.52 17.11 7.93
N GLN A 50 -17.43 17.93 7.38
CA GLN A 50 -17.90 17.78 5.99
C GLN A 50 -16.77 17.95 4.97
N ARG A 51 -15.91 18.96 5.13
CA ARG A 51 -14.72 19.13 4.26
C ARG A 51 -13.78 17.93 4.37
N SER A 52 -13.61 17.38 5.57
CA SER A 52 -12.76 16.23 5.81
C SER A 52 -13.31 14.96 5.15
N LEU A 53 -14.62 14.71 5.23
CA LEU A 53 -15.29 13.58 4.56
C LEU A 53 -15.29 13.72 3.04
N ALA A 54 -15.55 14.92 2.50
CA ALA A 54 -15.47 15.16 1.07
C ALA A 54 -14.05 14.94 0.53
N ARG A 55 -13.03 15.39 1.27
CA ARG A 55 -11.62 15.13 0.95
C ARG A 55 -11.29 13.63 1.01
N LEU A 56 -11.77 12.90 2.02
CA LEU A 56 -11.59 11.44 2.11
C LEU A 56 -12.28 10.71 0.95
N HIS A 57 -13.50 11.11 0.59
CA HIS A 57 -14.21 10.52 -0.54
C HIS A 57 -13.44 10.77 -1.85
N GLN A 58 -13.00 12.02 -2.08
CA GLN A 58 -12.19 12.38 -3.24
C GLN A 58 -10.86 11.58 -3.29
N LEU A 59 -10.17 11.46 -2.15
CA LEU A 59 -8.97 10.62 -2.04
C LEU A 59 -9.30 9.15 -2.32
N SER A 60 -10.41 8.61 -1.80
CA SER A 60 -10.81 7.23 -2.06
C SER A 60 -11.13 6.98 -3.53
N THR A 61 -11.74 7.95 -4.23
CA THR A 61 -12.00 7.84 -5.68
C THR A 61 -10.73 8.01 -6.51
N MET A 62 -9.75 8.79 -6.04
CA MET A 62 -8.42 8.88 -6.65
C MET A 62 -7.61 7.59 -6.42
N ILE A 63 -7.76 6.95 -5.26
CA ILE A 63 -7.12 5.66 -4.90
C ILE A 63 -7.80 4.49 -5.62
N LYS A 64 -9.01 4.67 -6.16
CA LYS A 64 -9.59 3.76 -7.16
C LYS A 64 -8.89 3.92 -8.52
N THR A 65 -7.58 4.19 -8.50
CA THR A 65 -6.68 4.14 -9.63
C THR A 65 -6.85 2.78 -10.28
N VAL A 66 -7.12 2.83 -11.58
CA VAL A 66 -7.10 1.68 -12.47
C VAL A 66 -5.73 1.04 -12.28
N SER A 67 -5.66 -0.02 -11.48
CA SER A 67 -4.44 -0.78 -11.33
C SER A 67 -4.15 -1.35 -12.71
N GLN A 68 -3.04 -0.91 -13.30
CA GLN A 68 -2.61 -1.38 -14.61
C GLN A 68 -1.60 -2.51 -14.42
N GLN A 69 -1.37 -3.27 -15.49
CA GLN A 69 -0.24 -4.17 -15.53
C GLN A 69 1.04 -3.37 -15.27
N ALA A 70 1.84 -3.84 -14.31
CA ALA A 70 3.06 -3.17 -13.88
C ALA A 70 4.26 -4.08 -14.07
N GLU A 71 5.35 -3.51 -14.58
CA GLU A 71 6.65 -4.17 -14.66
C GLU A 71 7.58 -3.56 -13.63
N GLY A 72 8.22 -4.39 -12.83
CA GLY A 72 9.25 -3.98 -11.87
C GLY A 72 10.57 -4.68 -12.15
N ARG A 73 11.67 -4.00 -11.81
CA ARG A 73 13.03 -4.51 -12.00
C ARG A 73 13.85 -4.32 -10.74
N ASP A 74 14.74 -5.26 -10.47
CA ASP A 74 15.71 -5.07 -9.41
C ASP A 74 16.80 -4.05 -9.85
N PRO A 75 17.48 -3.38 -8.91
CA PRO A 75 18.49 -2.36 -9.24
C PRO A 75 19.65 -2.84 -10.13
N SER A 76 19.98 -4.14 -10.13
CA SER A 76 21.02 -4.71 -10.99
C SER A 76 20.52 -5.08 -12.40
N GLY A 77 19.19 -5.15 -12.58
CA GLY A 77 18.55 -5.64 -13.81
C GLY A 77 18.80 -7.13 -14.08
N ALA A 78 18.97 -7.93 -13.03
CA ALA A 78 19.06 -9.39 -13.08
C ALA A 78 17.68 -10.06 -13.10
N VAL A 79 16.68 -9.41 -12.52
CA VAL A 79 15.31 -9.91 -12.35
C VAL A 79 14.30 -8.86 -12.81
N THR A 80 13.34 -9.32 -13.59
CA THR A 80 12.16 -8.56 -14.01
C THR A 80 10.90 -9.27 -13.53
N VAL A 81 9.96 -8.52 -12.97
CA VAL A 81 8.69 -9.01 -12.44
C VAL A 81 7.55 -8.30 -13.13
N ILE A 82 6.48 -9.04 -13.44
CA ILE A 82 5.25 -8.48 -14.00
C ILE A 82 4.08 -8.79 -13.07
N MET A 83 3.33 -7.74 -12.72
CA MET A 83 2.07 -7.82 -11.96
C MET A 83 0.89 -7.43 -12.85
N ASP A 84 -0.24 -8.10 -12.69
CA ASP A 84 -1.49 -7.72 -13.37
C ASP A 84 -2.21 -6.56 -12.66
N ALA A 85 -3.36 -6.18 -13.22
CA ALA A 85 -4.24 -5.15 -12.66
C ALA A 85 -4.79 -5.49 -11.27
N ASP A 86 -4.81 -6.76 -10.86
CA ASP A 86 -5.24 -7.15 -9.52
C ASP A 86 -4.04 -7.24 -8.55
N GLN A 87 -2.88 -6.70 -8.94
CA GLN A 87 -1.62 -6.74 -8.21
C GLN A 87 -1.13 -8.17 -7.94
N ARG A 88 -1.42 -9.09 -8.86
CA ARG A 88 -0.97 -10.48 -8.78
C ARG A 88 0.28 -10.66 -9.61
N LEU A 89 1.25 -11.39 -9.07
CA LEU A 89 2.43 -11.81 -9.84
C LEU A 89 1.99 -12.74 -10.98
N THR A 90 2.35 -12.36 -12.21
CA THR A 90 2.08 -13.14 -13.43
C THR A 90 3.34 -13.70 -14.06
N SER A 91 4.48 -13.02 -13.88
CA SER A 91 5.77 -13.48 -14.39
C SER A 91 6.91 -13.00 -13.50
N ILE A 92 7.91 -13.87 -13.32
CA ILE A 92 9.23 -13.54 -12.78
C ILE A 92 10.25 -14.08 -13.77
N THR A 93 11.01 -13.18 -14.38
CA THR A 93 12.04 -13.51 -15.37
C THR A 93 13.41 -13.22 -14.78
N VAL A 94 14.29 -14.21 -14.80
CA VAL A 94 15.69 -14.08 -14.37
C VAL A 94 16.59 -14.06 -15.61
N ALA A 95 17.43 -13.04 -15.73
CA ALA A 95 18.34 -12.86 -16.86
C ALA A 95 19.27 -14.08 -17.03
N THR A 96 19.55 -14.49 -18.28
CA THR A 96 20.37 -15.67 -18.59
C THR A 96 21.76 -15.64 -17.92
N LYS A 97 22.33 -14.44 -17.79
CA LYS A 97 23.66 -14.17 -17.19
C LYS A 97 23.55 -13.44 -15.85
N TRP A 98 22.55 -13.78 -15.04
CA TRP A 98 22.31 -13.10 -13.77
C TRP A 98 23.50 -13.17 -12.80
N GLN A 99 24.33 -14.23 -12.88
CA GLN A 99 25.53 -14.39 -12.06
C GLN A 99 26.59 -13.30 -12.31
N GLU A 100 26.59 -12.67 -13.49
CA GLU A 100 27.49 -11.54 -13.79
C GLU A 100 27.01 -10.24 -13.10
N LYS A 101 25.78 -10.21 -12.59
CA LYS A 101 25.11 -9.02 -12.03
C LYS A 101 24.86 -9.11 -10.53
N VAL A 102 24.56 -10.29 -10.02
CA VAL A 102 24.14 -10.52 -8.62
C VAL A 102 24.75 -11.81 -8.09
N GLU A 103 25.24 -11.75 -6.85
CA GLU A 103 25.73 -12.93 -6.14
C GLU A 103 24.58 -13.91 -5.84
N PRO A 104 24.81 -15.23 -5.87
CA PRO A 104 23.77 -16.23 -5.62
C PRO A 104 22.99 -16.05 -4.31
N GLU A 105 23.63 -15.52 -3.26
CA GLU A 105 22.98 -15.19 -1.99
C GLU A 105 22.04 -13.99 -2.04
N ALA A 106 22.33 -13.05 -2.94
CA ALA A 106 21.58 -11.82 -3.10
C ALA A 106 20.42 -11.97 -4.09
N LEU A 107 20.31 -13.11 -4.79
CA LEU A 107 19.26 -13.31 -5.79
C LEU A 107 17.84 -13.24 -5.18
N ALA A 108 17.61 -13.81 -4.00
CA ALA A 108 16.31 -13.72 -3.34
C ALA A 108 15.93 -12.26 -3.02
N ALA A 109 16.90 -11.47 -2.55
CA ALA A 109 16.70 -10.05 -2.30
C ALA A 109 16.47 -9.25 -3.60
N ALA A 110 17.14 -9.62 -4.70
CA ALA A 110 16.91 -9.01 -6.01
C ALA A 110 15.48 -9.30 -6.52
N VAL A 111 14.98 -10.53 -6.37
CA VAL A 111 13.59 -10.85 -6.69
C VAL A 111 12.63 -10.02 -5.83
N GLN A 112 12.86 -9.93 -4.52
CA GLN A 112 12.04 -9.11 -3.63
C GLN A 112 12.06 -7.62 -4.01
N ALA A 113 13.22 -7.10 -4.44
CA ALA A 113 13.35 -5.73 -4.90
C ALA A 113 12.55 -5.49 -6.20
N ALA A 114 12.61 -6.41 -7.16
CA ALA A 114 11.82 -6.34 -8.39
C ALA A 114 10.30 -6.42 -8.12
N ILE A 115 9.87 -7.27 -7.17
CA ILE A 115 8.47 -7.34 -6.71
C ILE A 115 8.04 -5.99 -6.10
N SER A 116 8.88 -5.43 -5.24
CA SER A 116 8.59 -4.15 -4.57
C SER A 116 8.51 -3.00 -5.59
N ASP A 117 9.40 -2.97 -6.58
CA ASP A 117 9.35 -2.01 -7.68
C ASP A 117 8.05 -2.18 -8.50
N ALA A 118 7.69 -3.42 -8.89
CA ALA A 118 6.45 -3.69 -9.62
C ALA A 118 5.21 -3.23 -8.84
N MET A 119 5.20 -3.44 -7.53
CA MET A 119 4.13 -2.96 -6.65
C MET A 119 4.06 -1.44 -6.63
N VAL A 120 5.18 -0.73 -6.48
CA VAL A 120 5.22 0.75 -6.56
C VAL A 120 4.73 1.24 -7.92
N GLN A 121 5.15 0.60 -9.03
CA GLN A 121 4.69 0.94 -10.37
C GLN A 121 3.17 0.71 -10.54
N SER A 122 2.61 -0.34 -9.93
CA SER A 122 1.17 -0.64 -9.99
C SER A 122 0.29 0.44 -9.34
N PHE A 123 0.83 1.19 -8.39
CA PHE A 123 0.17 2.32 -7.72
C PHE A 123 0.43 3.67 -8.41
N GLY A 124 0.92 3.69 -9.65
CA GLY A 124 1.26 4.92 -10.37
C GLY A 124 2.62 5.48 -9.94
N GLY A 125 3.63 4.61 -9.91
CA GLY A 125 5.00 4.94 -9.48
C GLY A 125 5.60 6.17 -10.19
N PRO A 126 6.73 6.70 -9.67
CA PRO A 126 7.28 8.02 -10.03
C PRO A 126 7.68 8.22 -11.50
N GLY A 127 7.57 7.19 -12.35
CA GLY A 127 7.81 7.25 -13.79
C GLY A 127 6.53 7.35 -14.64
N GLN A 128 5.35 7.05 -14.09
CA GLN A 128 4.08 7.32 -14.76
C GLN A 128 3.63 8.75 -14.45
N ALA A 129 4.44 9.73 -14.88
CA ALA A 129 3.84 10.99 -15.26
C ALA A 129 2.93 10.63 -16.43
N GLU A 130 1.62 10.43 -16.19
CA GLU A 130 0.66 10.09 -17.23
C GLU A 130 0.95 11.00 -18.43
N PRO A 131 1.45 10.46 -19.56
CA PRO A 131 1.88 11.28 -20.68
C PRO A 131 0.62 11.88 -21.29
N GLY A 132 0.29 13.09 -20.85
CA GLY A 132 -0.97 13.74 -21.19
C GLY A 132 -2.01 13.81 -20.07
N LEU A 133 -1.64 13.72 -18.78
CA LEU A 133 -2.37 14.50 -17.78
C LEU A 133 -2.19 15.97 -18.14
N GLN A 134 -3.00 16.42 -19.10
CA GLN A 134 -3.48 17.78 -19.12
C GLN A 134 -3.87 18.07 -17.68
N GLU A 135 -3.27 19.13 -17.15
CA GLU A 135 -3.69 19.75 -15.90
C GLU A 135 -5.22 19.58 -15.83
N PRO A 136 -5.75 18.81 -14.85
CA PRO A 136 -7.12 18.36 -14.88
C PRO A 136 -7.98 19.57 -15.24
N PRO A 137 -8.74 19.49 -16.35
CA PRO A 137 -9.32 20.67 -16.98
C PRO A 137 -9.99 21.48 -15.90
N GLU A 138 -9.68 22.78 -15.83
CA GLU A 138 -10.23 23.63 -14.78
C GLU A 138 -11.74 23.34 -14.70
N PRO A 139 -12.25 22.87 -13.54
CA PRO A 139 -13.62 22.40 -13.46
C PRO A 139 -14.52 23.52 -13.95
N SER A 140 -15.40 23.19 -14.90
CA SER A 140 -16.22 24.20 -15.57
C SER A 140 -17.07 24.97 -14.55
N GLU A 141 -17.50 26.18 -14.88
CA GLU A 141 -18.38 26.93 -13.98
C GLU A 141 -19.67 26.15 -13.65
N GLU A 142 -20.12 25.29 -14.56
CA GLU A 142 -21.23 24.38 -14.34
C GLU A 142 -20.90 23.26 -13.34
N ASP A 143 -19.71 22.66 -13.41
CA ASP A 143 -19.25 21.68 -12.41
C ASP A 143 -19.10 22.32 -11.04
N ARG A 144 -18.54 23.54 -10.98
CA ARG A 144 -18.43 24.34 -9.75
C ARG A 144 -19.81 24.64 -9.18
N ARG A 145 -20.79 25.00 -10.02
CA ARG A 145 -22.18 25.25 -9.61
C ARG A 145 -22.85 23.98 -9.11
N ARG A 146 -22.70 22.85 -9.81
CA ARG A 146 -23.27 21.55 -9.41
C ARG A 146 -22.67 21.08 -8.09
N ALA A 147 -21.35 21.18 -7.92
CA ALA A 147 -20.68 20.85 -6.67
C ALA A 147 -21.18 21.73 -5.51
N ARG A 148 -21.32 23.04 -5.72
CA ARG A 148 -21.91 23.95 -4.72
C ARG A 148 -23.36 23.59 -4.38
N ALA A 149 -24.16 23.21 -5.37
CA ALA A 149 -25.54 22.78 -5.15
C ALA A 149 -25.62 21.49 -4.33
N MET A 150 -24.78 20.49 -4.63
CA MET A 150 -24.69 19.24 -3.86
C MET A 150 -24.23 19.50 -2.42
N ILE A 151 -23.24 20.38 -2.22
CA ILE A 151 -22.78 20.77 -0.89
C ILE A 151 -23.90 21.49 -0.13
N ALA A 152 -24.62 22.42 -0.77
CA ALA A 152 -25.73 23.13 -0.15
C ALA A 152 -26.87 22.16 0.25
N GLU A 153 -27.21 21.21 -0.62
CA GLU A 153 -28.23 20.19 -0.35
C GLU A 153 -27.84 19.29 0.82
N GLN A 154 -26.59 18.80 0.85
CA GLN A 154 -26.08 18.01 1.98
C GLN A 154 -26.04 18.85 3.26
N THR A 155 -25.59 20.11 3.18
CA THR A 155 -25.54 21.01 4.34
C THR A 155 -26.93 21.23 4.92
N ASP A 156 -27.94 21.44 4.09
CA ASP A 156 -29.33 21.59 4.53
C ASP A 156 -29.94 20.27 5.05
N PHE A 157 -29.51 19.13 4.53
CA PHE A 157 -29.86 17.83 5.11
C PHE A 157 -29.30 17.69 6.53
N PHE A 158 -28.02 17.99 6.74
CA PHE A 158 -27.37 17.95 8.06
C PHE A 158 -27.95 18.99 9.01
N ARG A 159 -28.23 20.22 8.55
CA ARG A 159 -28.87 21.26 9.37
C ARG A 159 -30.26 20.83 9.85
N ARG A 160 -31.07 20.23 8.96
CA ARG A 160 -32.38 19.68 9.32
C ARG A 160 -32.27 18.45 10.23
N ALA A 161 -31.22 17.65 10.07
CA ALA A 161 -30.94 16.52 10.95
C ALA A 161 -30.48 16.97 12.35
N ALA A 162 -29.70 18.06 12.45
CA ALA A 162 -29.26 18.64 13.72
C ALA A 162 -30.38 19.35 14.49
N GLN A 163 -31.42 19.82 13.78
CA GLN A 163 -32.64 20.36 14.40
C GLN A 163 -33.62 19.26 14.87
N ARG A 164 -33.46 18.02 14.41
CA ARG A 164 -34.12 16.86 15.04
C ARG A 164 -33.38 16.52 16.32
N SER A 165 -34.09 15.96 17.31
CA SER A 165 -33.53 15.71 18.64
C SER A 165 -32.18 15.01 18.53
N GLU A 166 -31.19 15.53 19.25
CA GLU A 166 -29.81 15.03 19.34
C GLU A 166 -29.73 13.49 19.47
N GLY A 167 -30.71 12.87 20.13
CA GLY A 167 -30.88 11.43 20.23
C GLY A 167 -31.02 10.69 18.89
N GLU A 168 -31.82 11.18 17.94
CA GLU A 168 -32.00 10.53 16.62
C GLU A 168 -30.72 10.59 15.78
N LEU A 169 -29.95 11.68 15.91
CA LEU A 169 -28.69 11.85 15.20
C LEU A 169 -27.64 10.88 15.74
N MET A 170 -27.53 10.77 17.07
CA MET A 170 -26.60 9.84 17.72
C MET A 170 -26.97 8.39 17.44
N GLU A 171 -28.25 8.04 17.41
CA GLU A 171 -28.71 6.69 17.05
C GLU A 171 -28.35 6.34 15.59
N LYS A 172 -28.54 7.26 14.65
CA LYS A 172 -28.12 7.07 13.25
C LYS A 172 -26.60 6.97 13.10
N LEU A 173 -25.85 7.78 13.84
CA LEU A 173 -24.39 7.73 13.84
C LEU A 173 -23.89 6.38 14.39
N HIS A 174 -24.43 5.90 15.50
CA HIS A 174 -24.13 4.57 16.04
C HIS A 174 -24.51 3.46 15.07
N GLY A 175 -25.68 3.56 14.41
CA GLY A 175 -26.08 2.61 13.38
C GLY A 175 -25.13 2.59 12.18
N ALA A 176 -24.68 3.77 11.72
CA ALA A 176 -23.70 3.90 10.64
C ALA A 176 -22.33 3.34 11.05
N MET A 177 -21.86 3.62 12.26
CA MET A 177 -20.61 3.07 12.79
C MET A 177 -20.68 1.55 13.00
N ALA A 178 -21.82 1.01 13.47
CA ALA A 178 -22.03 -0.41 13.60
C ALA A 178 -21.98 -1.11 12.23
N ARG A 179 -22.63 -0.53 11.21
CA ARG A 179 -22.54 -1.02 9.82
C ARG A 179 -21.14 -0.92 9.26
N PHE A 180 -20.42 0.18 9.53
CA PHE A 180 -19.04 0.33 9.11
C PHE A 180 -18.13 -0.69 9.79
N ASN A 181 -18.29 -0.93 11.09
CA ASN A 181 -17.54 -1.95 11.81
C ASN A 181 -17.85 -3.35 11.27
N GLN A 182 -19.13 -3.63 10.98
CA GLN A 182 -19.55 -4.88 10.35
C GLN A 182 -18.90 -5.05 8.97
N LEU A 183 -19.02 -4.05 8.08
CA LEU A 183 -18.34 -4.05 6.78
C LEU A 183 -16.83 -4.18 6.94
N SER A 184 -16.22 -3.52 7.92
CA SER A 184 -14.79 -3.63 8.21
C SER A 184 -14.40 -5.02 8.72
N SER A 185 -15.30 -5.73 9.41
CA SER A 185 -15.09 -7.10 9.87
C SER A 185 -15.32 -8.14 8.77
N GLU A 186 -16.19 -7.82 7.80
CA GLU A 186 -16.37 -8.60 6.57
C GLU A 186 -15.20 -8.36 5.59
N LEU A 187 -14.65 -7.15 5.60
CA LEU A 187 -13.44 -6.73 4.86
C LEU A 187 -12.15 -7.00 5.63
N GLN A 188 -12.22 -7.43 6.90
CA GLN A 188 -11.02 -7.87 7.59
C GLN A 188 -10.48 -8.99 6.71
N PRO A 189 -9.25 -8.84 6.16
CA PRO A 189 -8.68 -9.88 5.33
C PRO A 189 -8.84 -11.15 6.14
N ARG A 190 -9.53 -12.15 5.57
CA ARG A 190 -9.59 -13.48 6.18
C ARG A 190 -8.19 -13.74 6.70
N GLN A 191 -8.07 -14.06 7.99
CA GLN A 191 -6.80 -14.47 8.58
C GLN A 191 -6.42 -15.85 8.02
N ASP A 192 -6.39 -15.95 6.70
CA ASP A 192 -5.70 -16.99 5.99
C ASP A 192 -4.24 -16.69 6.32
N GLY A 193 -3.67 -17.57 7.14
CA GLY A 193 -2.25 -17.51 7.49
C GLY A 193 -1.40 -17.42 6.23
N PRO A 194 -0.10 -17.11 6.36
CA PRO A 194 0.79 -17.05 5.23
C PRO A 194 0.72 -18.36 4.42
N ALA A 195 0.41 -18.24 3.12
CA ALA A 195 0.37 -19.35 2.19
C ALA A 195 1.72 -19.44 1.47
N GLU A 196 2.41 -20.58 1.56
CA GLU A 196 3.71 -20.77 0.94
C GLU A 196 3.60 -21.73 -0.24
N TYR A 197 4.02 -21.28 -1.42
CA TYR A 197 4.01 -22.05 -2.67
C TYR A 197 5.44 -22.41 -3.05
N PHE A 198 5.64 -23.64 -3.55
CA PHE A 198 6.96 -24.20 -3.79
C PHE A 198 7.09 -24.64 -5.24
N ASN A 199 8.30 -24.58 -5.78
CA ASN A 199 8.59 -25.25 -7.04
C ASN A 199 8.65 -26.78 -6.84
N ALA A 200 8.72 -27.56 -7.93
CA ALA A 200 8.71 -29.02 -7.86
C ALA A 200 9.83 -29.61 -6.97
N SER A 201 11.00 -28.97 -6.92
CA SER A 201 12.13 -29.42 -6.10
C SER A 201 12.11 -28.92 -4.64
N ARG A 202 11.14 -28.07 -4.26
CA ARG A 202 11.05 -27.40 -2.96
C ARG A 202 12.34 -26.66 -2.56
N ARG A 203 13.04 -26.11 -3.54
CA ARG A 203 14.27 -25.31 -3.35
C ARG A 203 14.00 -23.81 -3.54
N ALA A 204 12.86 -23.45 -4.10
CA ALA A 204 12.36 -22.10 -4.19
C ALA A 204 10.93 -22.03 -3.64
N SER A 205 10.61 -20.97 -2.91
CA SER A 205 9.25 -20.67 -2.47
C SER A 205 8.94 -19.19 -2.46
N ILE A 206 7.64 -18.88 -2.57
CA ILE A 206 7.09 -17.54 -2.38
C ILE A 206 6.00 -17.65 -1.31
N VAL A 207 6.13 -16.83 -0.27
CA VAL A 207 5.13 -16.69 0.79
C VAL A 207 4.18 -15.55 0.43
N TYR A 208 2.89 -15.84 0.45
CA TYR A 208 1.82 -14.88 0.22
C TYR A 208 1.08 -14.59 1.53
N GLN A 209 0.75 -13.33 1.74
CA GLN A 209 -0.10 -12.87 2.85
C GLN A 209 -1.18 -11.95 2.28
N ALA A 210 -2.45 -12.26 2.57
CA ALA A 210 -3.60 -11.53 2.02
C ALA A 210 -3.57 -11.37 0.49
N GLY A 211 -3.04 -12.36 -0.24
CA GLY A 211 -2.92 -12.34 -1.69
C GLY A 211 -1.68 -11.65 -2.24
N PHE A 212 -0.84 -11.05 -1.39
CA PHE A 212 0.39 -10.36 -1.81
C PHE A 212 1.65 -11.16 -1.49
N PRO A 213 2.66 -11.18 -2.40
CA PRO A 213 3.95 -11.82 -2.12
C PRO A 213 4.75 -11.01 -1.08
N VAL A 214 5.03 -11.61 0.08
CA VAL A 214 5.74 -10.94 1.18
C VAL A 214 7.18 -11.42 1.36
N GLU A 215 7.48 -12.66 0.96
CA GLU A 215 8.81 -13.25 1.13
C GLU A 215 9.13 -14.19 -0.03
N VAL A 216 10.37 -14.13 -0.51
CA VAL A 216 10.93 -15.08 -1.49
C VAL A 216 12.09 -15.82 -0.85
N ARG A 217 12.05 -17.16 -0.89
CA ARG A 217 13.12 -18.01 -0.35
C ARG A 217 13.73 -18.84 -1.46
N LEU A 218 15.05 -18.89 -1.47
CA LEU A 218 15.84 -19.67 -2.42
C LEU A 218 16.95 -20.43 -1.70
N ASP A 219 17.11 -21.71 -2.02
CA ASP A 219 18.27 -22.48 -1.60
C ASP A 219 19.53 -21.99 -2.33
N ARG A 220 20.45 -21.39 -1.55
CA ARG A 220 21.70 -20.81 -2.03
C ARG A 220 22.53 -21.78 -2.88
N ASN A 221 22.64 -23.04 -2.48
CA ASN A 221 23.51 -24.01 -3.16
C ASN A 221 22.86 -24.48 -4.46
N TRP A 222 21.54 -24.59 -4.47
CA TRP A 222 20.78 -24.92 -5.66
C TRP A 222 20.89 -23.82 -6.72
N VAL A 223 20.66 -22.56 -6.34
CA VAL A 223 20.72 -21.39 -7.23
C VAL A 223 22.06 -21.29 -7.97
N LYS A 224 23.19 -21.56 -7.29
CA LYS A 224 24.55 -21.50 -7.86
C LYS A 224 24.74 -22.35 -9.12
N SER A 225 24.00 -23.45 -9.22
CA SER A 225 24.12 -24.43 -10.31
C SER A 225 23.19 -24.15 -11.49
N LEU A 226 22.30 -23.16 -11.40
CA LEU A 226 21.21 -22.96 -12.34
C LEU A 226 21.42 -21.79 -13.30
N SER A 227 20.93 -21.98 -14.53
CA SER A 227 20.79 -20.89 -15.49
C SER A 227 19.60 -19.98 -15.14
N GLY A 228 19.61 -18.74 -15.66
CA GLY A 228 18.46 -17.83 -15.52
C GLY A 228 17.15 -18.42 -16.08
N MET A 229 17.22 -19.22 -17.15
CA MET A 229 16.05 -19.91 -17.71
C MET A 229 15.49 -20.96 -16.75
N SER A 230 16.36 -21.74 -16.10
CA SER A 230 15.94 -22.76 -15.13
C SER A 230 15.28 -22.14 -13.89
N LEU A 231 15.80 -21.00 -13.43
CA LEU A 231 15.20 -20.23 -12.34
C LEU A 231 13.84 -19.63 -12.75
N THR A 232 13.76 -19.08 -13.96
CA THR A 232 12.50 -18.55 -14.53
C THR A 232 11.43 -19.63 -14.60
N ALA A 233 11.79 -20.84 -15.07
CA ALA A 233 10.87 -21.98 -15.10
C ALA A 233 10.41 -22.39 -13.69
N ALA A 234 11.33 -22.43 -12.72
CA ALA A 234 10.98 -22.76 -11.33
C ALA A 234 10.04 -21.73 -10.70
N PHE A 235 10.18 -20.44 -11.02
CA PHE A 235 9.23 -19.42 -10.57
C PHE A 235 7.88 -19.54 -11.29
N ALA A 236 7.86 -19.89 -12.58
CA ALA A 236 6.61 -20.14 -13.30
C ALA A 236 5.79 -21.27 -12.66
N GLU A 237 6.44 -22.36 -12.21
CA GLU A 237 5.78 -23.44 -11.46
C GLU A 237 5.11 -22.93 -10.17
N ILE A 238 5.82 -22.09 -9.39
CA ILE A 238 5.30 -21.50 -8.15
C ILE A 238 4.07 -20.63 -8.45
N LEU A 239 4.15 -19.79 -9.49
CA LEU A 239 3.06 -18.88 -9.87
C LEU A 239 1.84 -19.64 -10.40
N GLU A 240 2.04 -20.73 -11.13
CA GLU A 240 0.96 -21.62 -11.59
C GLU A 240 0.24 -22.28 -10.41
N GLN A 241 1.00 -22.79 -9.42
CA GLN A 241 0.42 -23.34 -8.20
C GLN A 241 -0.41 -22.28 -7.45
N ALA A 242 0.13 -21.07 -7.28
CA ALA A 242 -0.57 -19.96 -6.64
C ALA A 242 -1.82 -19.53 -7.40
N ALA A 243 -1.80 -19.56 -8.74
CA ALA A 243 -2.98 -19.27 -9.57
C ALA A 243 -4.06 -20.35 -9.43
N GLY A 244 -3.66 -21.63 -9.39
CA GLY A 244 -4.57 -22.76 -9.22
C GLY A 244 -5.35 -22.70 -7.91
N GLU A 245 -4.67 -22.43 -6.79
CA GLU A 245 -5.32 -22.35 -5.47
C GLU A 245 -6.27 -21.15 -5.35
N ARG A 246 -5.89 -19.99 -5.90
CA ARG A 246 -6.76 -18.80 -5.94
C ARG A 246 -8.05 -19.04 -6.72
N ASN A 247 -7.97 -19.74 -7.86
CA ASN A 247 -9.15 -20.07 -8.64
C ASN A 247 -10.10 -21.03 -7.89
N GLN A 248 -9.56 -21.95 -7.08
CA GLN A 248 -10.37 -22.83 -6.23
C GLN A 248 -11.09 -22.06 -5.12
N LEU A 249 -10.41 -21.09 -4.48
CA LEU A 249 -11.01 -20.23 -3.46
C LEU A 249 -12.17 -19.40 -4.02
N HIS A 250 -12.03 -18.90 -5.24
CA HIS A 250 -13.10 -18.12 -5.89
C HIS A 250 -14.34 -18.98 -6.18
N LEU A 251 -14.15 -20.21 -6.70
CA LEU A 251 -15.25 -21.13 -6.99
C LEU A 251 -15.93 -21.71 -5.75
N GLY A 252 -15.23 -21.80 -4.61
CA GLY A 252 -15.77 -22.28 -3.35
C GLY A 252 -16.78 -21.32 -2.71
N LEU A 253 -16.64 -20.02 -2.94
CA LEU A 253 -17.55 -19.00 -2.40
C LEU A 253 -18.93 -19.05 -3.04
N ASP A 254 -19.02 -19.31 -4.36
CA ASP A 254 -20.30 -19.38 -5.08
C ASP A 254 -21.17 -20.58 -4.68
N ARG A 255 -20.55 -21.69 -4.24
CA ARG A 255 -21.30 -22.89 -3.83
C ARG A 255 -21.98 -22.74 -2.48
N THR A 256 -21.48 -21.87 -1.61
CA THR A 256 -22.02 -21.74 -0.24
C THR A 256 -23.25 -20.83 -0.20
N ILE A 257 -23.41 -19.94 -1.18
CA ILE A 257 -24.52 -18.97 -1.24
C ILE A 257 -25.82 -19.61 -1.79
N ASN A 258 -25.74 -20.71 -2.54
CA ASN A 258 -26.89 -21.31 -3.23
C ASN A 258 -27.64 -22.43 -2.47
N LEU A 259 -27.29 -22.71 -1.20
CA LEU A 259 -27.93 -23.79 -0.41
C LEU A 259 -28.92 -23.29 0.66
N GLY A 260 -29.31 -22.02 0.61
CA GLY A 260 -30.14 -21.37 1.64
C GLY A 260 -31.46 -20.74 1.18
N LEU A 261 -31.98 -21.08 0.00
CA LEU A 261 -33.31 -20.66 -0.49
C LEU A 261 -34.23 -21.85 -0.73
#